data_AF-A0A643F7D0-F1
#
_entry.id   AF-A0A643F7D0-F1
#
_cell.length_a   1.000
_cell.length_b   1.000
_cell.length_c   1.000
_cell.angle_alpha   90.00
_cell.angle_beta   90.00
_cell.angle_gamma   90.00
#
_symmetry.space_group_name_H-M   'P 1'
#
loop_
_entity.id
_entity.type
_entity.pdbx_description
1 polymer ?
#
loop_
_entity_poly.entity_id
_entity_poly.type
_entity_poly.pdbx_seq_one_letter_code
_entity_poly.pdbx_strand_id
1 'polypeptide(L)'
;MSAPTPPQDTLLLDPVAMHIVNRVAEGTVLEGTLNFKGGLLLQGTLRGEGEIAGRLVIWHTGQLQGRFRILGDLIVLGHLGGVTDDTDTSTAIECQGTVQVASTGVCTGSLSAARLRLYEGGVMQGPFRTLQRERLLPVLDTMA
;
A
#
# COMPACT_ATOMS: atom_id res chain seq x y z
N MET A 1 -34.01 16.99 14.03
CA MET A 1 -33.44 15.77 14.64
C MET A 1 -32.17 15.46 13.87
N SER A 2 -31.00 15.73 14.45
CA SER A 2 -29.72 15.42 13.79
C SER A 2 -29.45 13.92 13.92
N ALA A 3 -29.24 13.24 12.81
CA ALA A 3 -28.89 11.82 12.81
C ALA A 3 -27.57 11.61 13.57
N PRO A 4 -27.41 10.49 14.31
CA PRO A 4 -26.13 10.16 14.93
C PRO A 4 -25.07 10.04 13.84
N THR A 5 -23.99 10.82 13.96
CA THR A 5 -22.84 10.73 13.06
C THR A 5 -22.29 9.31 13.15
N PRO A 6 -22.14 8.59 12.04
CA PRO A 6 -21.56 7.25 12.08
C PRO A 6 -20.16 7.31 12.69
N PRO A 7 -19.73 6.26 13.43
CA PRO A 7 -18.39 6.21 14.00
C PRO A 7 -17.36 6.42 12.89
N GLN A 8 -16.56 7.48 13.01
CA GLN A 8 -15.49 7.77 12.06
C GLN A 8 -14.37 6.74 12.26
N ASP A 9 -14.22 5.85 11.29
CA ASP A 9 -13.11 4.91 11.21
C ASP A 9 -11.80 5.70 11.02
N THR A 10 -11.15 6.03 12.13
CA THR A 10 -9.97 6.90 12.16
C THR A 10 -8.70 6.09 11.95
N LEU A 11 -7.94 6.40 10.89
CA LEU A 11 -6.65 5.78 10.62
C LEU A 11 -5.54 6.60 11.31
N LEU A 12 -4.99 6.06 12.40
CA LEU A 12 -3.92 6.71 13.16
C LEU A 12 -2.55 6.32 12.59
N LEU A 13 -1.77 7.31 12.16
CA LEU A 13 -0.42 7.14 11.64
C LEU A 13 0.61 7.56 12.68
N ASP A 14 1.35 6.59 13.21
CA ASP A 14 2.52 6.82 14.06
C ASP A 14 3.76 6.32 13.31
N PRO A 15 4.56 7.21 12.71
CA PRO A 15 5.75 6.84 11.94
C PRO A 15 6.79 6.05 12.74
N VAL A 16 6.88 6.28 14.07
CA VAL A 16 7.83 5.58 14.95
C VAL A 16 7.34 4.16 15.18
N ALA A 17 6.08 3.97 15.56
CA ALA A 17 5.48 2.64 15.71
C ALA A 17 5.37 1.89 14.36
N MET A 18 5.43 2.61 13.24
CA MET A 18 5.42 2.08 11.89
C MET A 18 6.81 1.77 11.32
N HIS A 19 7.90 2.06 12.06
CA HIS A 19 9.28 1.89 11.61
C HIS A 19 9.56 2.53 10.24
N ILE A 20 8.99 3.72 10.02
CA ILE A 20 9.26 4.52 8.83
C ILE A 20 10.61 5.21 9.01
N VAL A 21 11.62 4.73 8.27
CA VAL A 21 13.00 5.26 8.33
C VAL A 21 13.45 5.90 7.02
N ASN A 22 12.71 5.68 5.94
CA ASN A 22 12.95 6.29 4.63
C ASN A 22 11.87 7.33 4.32
N ARG A 23 12.26 8.39 3.60
CA ARG A 23 11.36 9.43 3.13
C ARG A 23 11.71 9.85 1.70
N VAL A 24 10.71 9.85 0.83
CA VAL A 24 10.76 10.56 -0.46
C VAL A 24 9.92 11.81 -0.30
N ALA A 25 10.58 12.96 -0.21
CA ALA A 25 9.94 14.24 0.08
C ALA A 25 9.08 14.73 -1.10
N GLU A 26 8.13 15.61 -0.80
CA GLU A 26 7.33 16.30 -1.82
C GLU A 26 8.23 17.04 -2.83
N GLY A 27 7.81 17.08 -4.10
CA GLY A 27 8.60 17.65 -5.20
C GLY A 27 9.79 16.79 -5.65
N THR A 28 10.08 15.67 -4.96
CA THR A 28 11.12 14.72 -5.38
C THR A 28 10.54 13.68 -6.32
N VAL A 29 11.24 13.39 -7.42
CA VAL A 29 10.96 12.26 -8.31
C VAL A 29 12.14 11.29 -8.22
N LEU A 30 11.86 10.04 -7.89
CA LEU A 30 12.85 8.96 -7.82
C LEU A 30 12.46 7.86 -8.79
N GLU A 31 13.33 7.54 -9.75
CA GLU A 31 13.04 6.59 -10.83
C GLU A 31 14.13 5.50 -10.93
N GLY A 32 13.72 4.24 -11.16
CA GLY A 32 14.64 3.13 -11.44
C GLY A 32 14.32 1.85 -10.66
N THR A 33 15.34 1.02 -10.43
CA THR A 33 15.26 -0.16 -9.56
C THR A 33 15.65 0.22 -8.13
N LEU A 34 14.70 0.24 -7.21
CA LEU A 34 14.81 0.93 -5.92
C LEU A 34 14.47 0.00 -4.76
N ASN A 35 15.37 -0.10 -3.79
CA ASN A 35 15.21 -0.96 -2.63
C ASN A 35 15.34 -0.16 -1.34
N PHE A 36 14.29 -0.19 -0.52
CA PHE A 36 14.25 0.51 0.77
C PHE A 36 14.34 -0.48 1.92
N LYS A 37 15.33 -0.30 2.79
CA LYS A 37 15.41 -1.05 4.05
C LYS A 37 14.53 -0.39 5.10
N GLY A 38 13.56 -1.13 5.64
CA GLY A 38 12.59 -0.58 6.59
C GLY A 38 11.44 0.16 5.89
N GLY A 39 10.63 0.87 6.67
CA GLY A 39 9.44 1.55 6.15
C GLY A 39 9.75 2.82 5.35
N LEU A 40 8.81 3.20 4.48
CA LEU A 40 8.91 4.34 3.57
C LEU A 40 7.69 5.25 3.71
N LEU A 41 7.93 6.54 3.93
CA LEU A 41 6.95 7.62 3.74
C LEU A 41 7.18 8.28 2.37
N LEU A 42 6.21 8.13 1.49
CA LEU A 42 6.22 8.66 0.13
C LEU A 42 5.34 9.89 0.04
N GLN A 43 5.94 11.07 -0.12
CA GLN A 43 5.26 12.35 -0.34
C GLN A 43 5.53 12.93 -1.74
N GLY A 44 6.60 12.48 -2.40
CA GLY A 44 6.89 12.77 -3.80
C GLY A 44 6.46 11.64 -4.73
N THR A 45 7.15 11.52 -5.87
CA THR A 45 6.86 10.51 -6.90
C THR A 45 7.93 9.43 -6.90
N LEU A 46 7.51 8.17 -6.86
CA LEU A 46 8.35 6.98 -6.94
C LEU A 46 7.94 6.17 -8.19
N ARG A 47 8.87 5.97 -9.13
CA ARG A 47 8.62 5.21 -10.36
C ARG A 47 9.65 4.09 -10.58
N GLY A 48 9.19 2.99 -11.15
CA GLY A 48 10.07 1.90 -11.58
C GLY A 48 9.73 0.61 -10.87
N GLU A 49 10.72 -0.04 -10.27
CA GLU A 49 10.51 -1.36 -9.66
C GLU A 49 11.38 -1.59 -8.42
N GLY A 50 10.97 -2.54 -7.57
CA GLY A 50 11.81 -3.00 -6.47
C GLY A 50 11.03 -3.37 -5.22
N GLU A 51 11.64 -3.18 -4.05
CA GLU A 51 11.12 -3.68 -2.78
C GLU A 51 11.20 -2.64 -1.66
N ILE A 52 10.16 -2.61 -0.83
CA ILE A 52 10.13 -1.90 0.45
C ILE A 52 10.08 -2.95 1.56
N ALA A 53 11.20 -3.11 2.26
CA ALA A 53 11.35 -4.08 3.35
C ALA A 53 10.75 -3.56 4.66
N GLY A 54 9.48 -3.13 4.61
CA GLY A 54 8.75 -2.54 5.72
C GLY A 54 7.37 -2.03 5.29
N ARG A 55 6.79 -1.15 6.11
CA ARG A 55 5.51 -0.51 5.79
C ARG A 55 5.70 0.62 4.77
N LEU A 56 4.74 0.79 3.86
CA LEU A 56 4.69 1.93 2.94
C LEU A 56 3.49 2.82 3.26
N VAL A 57 3.74 4.12 3.40
CA VAL A 57 2.69 5.15 3.46
C VAL A 57 2.82 6.04 2.25
N ILE A 58 1.84 5.97 1.34
CA ILE A 58 1.69 6.93 0.25
C ILE A 58 0.89 8.10 0.81
N TRP A 59 1.57 9.20 1.13
CA TRP A 59 0.95 10.41 1.66
C TRP A 59 0.09 11.10 0.61
N HIS A 60 -0.70 12.10 1.00
CA HIS A 60 -1.66 12.81 0.15
C HIS A 60 -1.08 13.28 -1.20
N THR A 61 0.16 13.78 -1.23
CA THR A 61 0.85 14.24 -2.45
C THR A 61 1.70 13.14 -3.11
N GLY A 62 1.81 11.98 -2.46
CA GLY A 62 2.65 10.88 -2.89
C GLY A 62 2.05 10.14 -4.07
N GLN A 63 2.92 9.74 -5.00
CA GLN A 63 2.54 8.88 -6.12
C GLN A 63 3.51 7.72 -6.29
N LEU A 64 2.98 6.49 -6.33
CA LEU A 64 3.74 5.29 -6.67
C LEU A 64 3.33 4.75 -8.03
N GLN A 65 4.28 4.55 -8.95
CA GLN A 65 4.02 3.96 -10.27
C GLN A 65 5.03 2.85 -10.58
N GLY A 66 4.56 1.73 -11.14
CA GLY A 66 5.41 0.60 -11.54
C GLY A 66 5.27 -0.62 -10.63
N ARG A 67 6.33 -1.40 -10.48
CA ARG A 67 6.28 -2.77 -9.94
C ARG A 67 6.99 -2.92 -8.61
N PHE A 68 6.25 -2.91 -7.51
CA PHE A 68 6.85 -2.95 -6.18
C PHE A 68 6.31 -4.08 -5.32
N ARG A 69 7.22 -4.70 -4.55
CA ARG A 69 6.87 -5.58 -3.44
C ARG A 69 6.98 -4.81 -2.12
N ILE A 70 5.95 -4.89 -1.29
CA ILE A 70 5.92 -4.34 0.07
C ILE A 70 5.85 -5.51 1.05
N LEU A 71 6.87 -5.64 1.89
CA LEU A 71 6.92 -6.73 2.88
C LEU A 71 6.06 -6.47 4.12
N GLY A 72 5.69 -5.21 4.36
CA GLY A 72 4.78 -4.80 5.44
C GLY A 72 3.39 -4.40 4.96
N ASP A 73 2.74 -3.54 5.74
CA ASP A 73 1.45 -2.94 5.41
C ASP A 73 1.59 -1.75 4.44
N LEU A 74 0.53 -1.48 3.69
CA LEU A 74 0.44 -0.36 2.76
C LEU A 74 -0.73 0.54 3.13
N ILE A 75 -0.47 1.82 3.34
CA ILE A 75 -1.50 2.85 3.57
C ILE A 75 -1.48 3.82 2.40
N VAL A 76 -2.64 4.00 1.75
CA VAL A 76 -2.81 4.86 0.56
C VAL A 76 -3.69 6.06 0.92
N LEU A 77 -3.06 7.23 1.01
CA LEU A 77 -3.72 8.54 1.14
C LEU A 77 -3.60 9.37 -0.15
N GLY A 78 -2.57 9.11 -0.95
CA GLY A 78 -2.36 9.71 -2.27
C GLY A 78 -2.69 8.74 -3.41
N HIS A 79 -1.79 8.64 -4.40
CA HIS A 79 -2.03 7.88 -5.63
C HIS A 79 -1.13 6.65 -5.78
N LEU A 80 -1.75 5.51 -6.07
CA LEU A 80 -1.09 4.28 -6.52
C LEU A 80 -1.49 4.01 -7.97
N GLY A 81 -0.52 4.15 -8.87
CA GLY A 81 -0.71 4.12 -10.31
C GLY A 81 -0.60 5.50 -10.96
N GLY A 82 -0.67 5.51 -12.28
CA GLY A 82 -0.78 6.72 -13.09
C GLY A 82 -2.02 7.54 -12.75
N VAL A 83 -1.91 8.87 -12.91
CA VAL A 83 -3.06 9.78 -12.82
C VAL A 83 -3.78 9.72 -14.18
N THR A 84 -4.67 8.75 -14.30
CA THR A 84 -5.46 8.47 -15.50
C THR A 84 -6.90 8.15 -15.12
N ASP A 85 -7.84 8.37 -16.03
CA ASP A 85 -9.26 8.02 -15.83
C ASP A 85 -9.53 6.51 -15.96
N ASP A 86 -8.51 5.74 -16.38
CA ASP A 86 -8.57 4.29 -16.60
C ASP A 86 -7.49 3.55 -15.80
N THR A 87 -7.58 2.23 -15.80
CA THR A 87 -6.67 1.31 -15.13
C THR A 87 -5.24 1.44 -15.67
N ASP A 88 -4.30 1.74 -14.79
CA ASP A 88 -2.87 1.75 -15.08
C ASP A 88 -2.29 0.32 -15.06
N THR A 89 -2.20 -0.28 -16.24
CA THR A 89 -1.62 -1.62 -16.43
C THR A 89 -0.10 -1.67 -16.22
N SER A 90 0.58 -0.52 -16.15
CA SER A 90 2.02 -0.47 -15.88
C SER A 90 2.35 -0.62 -14.38
N THR A 91 1.37 -0.38 -13.51
CA THR A 91 1.52 -0.46 -12.07
C THR A 91 1.01 -1.77 -11.50
N ALA A 92 1.89 -2.49 -10.80
CA ALA A 92 1.58 -3.76 -10.16
C ALA A 92 2.23 -3.86 -8.79
N ILE A 93 1.39 -3.99 -7.76
CA ILE A 93 1.83 -3.97 -6.37
C ILE A 93 1.54 -5.31 -5.69
N GLU A 94 2.57 -5.87 -5.07
CA GLU A 94 2.47 -7.07 -4.23
C GLU A 94 2.73 -6.66 -2.78
N CYS A 95 1.68 -6.64 -1.96
CA CYS A 95 1.75 -6.32 -0.54
C CYS A 95 1.59 -7.60 0.29
N GLN A 96 2.55 -7.92 1.15
CA GLN A 96 2.44 -9.08 2.04
C GLN A 96 1.56 -8.81 3.27
N GLY A 97 1.34 -7.53 3.60
CA GLY A 97 0.53 -7.09 4.73
C GLY A 97 -0.91 -6.71 4.35
N THR A 98 -1.47 -5.82 5.16
CA THR A 98 -2.78 -5.22 4.91
C THR A 98 -2.62 -3.97 4.05
N VAL A 99 -3.46 -3.83 3.03
CA VAL A 99 -3.60 -2.56 2.31
C VAL A 99 -4.82 -1.82 2.82
N GLN A 100 -4.62 -0.55 3.18
CA GLN A 100 -5.65 0.38 3.63
C GLN A 100 -5.72 1.54 2.64
N VAL A 101 -6.84 1.68 1.93
CA VAL A 101 -7.11 2.80 1.04
C VAL A 101 -8.00 3.79 1.78
N ALA A 102 -7.42 4.93 2.16
CA ALA A 102 -8.09 5.97 2.92
C ALA A 102 -9.11 6.74 2.05
N SER A 103 -9.84 7.68 2.65
CA SER A 103 -10.88 8.46 1.98
C SER A 103 -10.39 9.29 0.79
N THR A 104 -9.12 9.67 0.75
CA THR A 104 -8.48 10.38 -0.37
C THR A 104 -7.61 9.47 -1.24
N GLY A 105 -7.48 8.20 -0.87
CA GLY A 105 -6.60 7.26 -1.55
C GLY A 105 -7.19 6.83 -2.90
N VAL A 106 -6.36 6.87 -3.94
CA VAL A 106 -6.72 6.43 -5.29
C VAL A 106 -5.76 5.34 -5.75
N CYS A 107 -6.29 4.18 -6.11
CA CYS A 107 -5.55 3.07 -6.69
C CYS A 107 -6.06 2.80 -8.11
N THR A 108 -5.24 3.04 -9.13
CA THR A 108 -5.56 2.73 -10.54
C THR A 108 -4.78 1.53 -11.09
N GLY A 109 -3.82 1.00 -10.33
CA GLY A 109 -3.01 -0.16 -10.72
C GLY A 109 -3.58 -1.52 -10.29
N SER A 110 -2.83 -2.58 -10.62
CA SER A 110 -3.08 -3.92 -10.06
C SER A 110 -2.48 -4.05 -8.66
N LEU A 111 -3.21 -4.67 -7.74
CA LEU A 111 -2.78 -4.79 -6.36
C LEU A 111 -3.18 -6.16 -5.78
N SER A 112 -2.19 -6.83 -5.20
CA SER A 112 -2.36 -8.05 -4.40
C SER A 112 -1.96 -7.80 -2.96
N ALA A 113 -2.75 -8.30 -2.01
CA ALA A 113 -2.54 -8.05 -0.58
C ALA A 113 -2.96 -9.23 0.28
N ALA A 114 -2.42 -9.41 1.49
CA ALA A 114 -3.00 -10.41 2.41
C ALA A 114 -4.41 -10.02 2.86
N ARG A 115 -4.67 -8.72 3.04
CA ARG A 115 -5.97 -8.14 3.38
C ARG A 115 -6.16 -6.79 2.71
N LEU A 116 -7.41 -6.46 2.36
CA LEU A 116 -7.79 -5.16 1.80
C LEU A 116 -8.81 -4.49 2.71
N ARG A 117 -8.62 -3.19 2.99
CA ARG A 117 -9.58 -2.32 3.66
C ARG A 117 -9.77 -1.05 2.85
N LEU A 118 -11.01 -0.77 2.48
CA LEU A 118 -11.40 0.45 1.79
C LEU A 118 -12.22 1.31 2.74
N TYR A 119 -11.78 2.54 2.95
CA TYR A 119 -12.49 3.53 3.76
C TYR A 119 -13.40 4.38 2.86
N GLU A 120 -14.42 5.00 3.45
CA GLU A 120 -15.38 5.84 2.73
C GLU A 120 -14.67 6.93 1.90
N GLY A 121 -14.96 6.99 0.60
CA GLY A 121 -14.36 7.94 -0.35
C GLY A 121 -13.14 7.41 -1.11
N GLY A 122 -12.52 6.32 -0.65
CA GLY A 122 -11.39 5.72 -1.36
C GLY A 122 -11.79 5.13 -2.71
N VAL A 123 -10.90 5.23 -3.70
CA VAL A 123 -11.12 4.74 -5.07
C VAL A 123 -10.17 3.60 -5.38
N MET A 124 -10.72 2.50 -5.91
CA MET A 124 -9.96 1.33 -6.35
C MET A 124 -10.44 0.90 -7.74
N GLN A 125 -9.57 1.02 -8.74
CA GLN A 125 -9.78 0.66 -10.13
C GLN A 125 -8.63 -0.23 -10.62
N GLY A 126 -8.95 -1.42 -11.10
CA GLY A 126 -7.98 -2.43 -11.54
C GLY A 126 -8.28 -3.83 -11.00
N PRO A 127 -7.47 -4.84 -11.34
CA PRO A 127 -7.61 -6.15 -10.74
C PRO A 127 -7.02 -6.13 -9.31
N PHE A 128 -7.87 -6.41 -8.33
CA PHE A 128 -7.50 -6.53 -6.92
C PHE A 128 -7.68 -7.96 -6.45
N ARG A 129 -6.68 -8.53 -5.76
CA ARG A 129 -6.74 -9.90 -5.26
C ARG A 129 -6.20 -10.00 -3.86
N THR A 130 -6.80 -10.83 -3.03
CA THR A 130 -6.22 -11.20 -1.74
C THR A 130 -5.33 -12.44 -1.90
N LEU A 131 -4.14 -12.42 -1.32
CA LEU A 131 -3.24 -13.56 -1.28
C LEU A 131 -3.87 -14.67 -0.41
N GLN A 132 -4.04 -15.87 -0.99
CA GLN A 132 -4.38 -17.04 -0.20
C GLN A 132 -3.14 -17.45 0.58
N ARG A 133 -3.17 -17.37 1.92
CA ARG A 133 -2.17 -18.01 2.76
C ARG A 133 -2.34 -19.52 2.59
N GLU A 134 -1.55 -20.14 1.71
CA GLU A 134 -1.38 -21.58 1.73
C GLU A 134 -0.91 -21.98 3.12
N ARG A 135 -1.70 -22.86 3.74
CA ARG A 135 -1.51 -23.39 5.07
C ARG A 135 -0.39 -24.44 5.00
N LEU A 136 0.85 -24.00 4.78
CA LEU A 136 2.02 -24.87 4.73
C LEU A 136 2.65 -25.02 6.11
N LEU A 137 2.20 -26.04 6.85
CA LEU A 137 3.08 -26.93 7.60
C LEU A 137 2.38 -28.31 7.68
N PRO A 138 2.87 -29.37 7.02
CA PRO A 138 2.57 -30.72 7.48
C PRO A 138 3.23 -30.87 8.86
N VAL A 139 2.42 -31.18 9.88
CA VAL A 139 2.95 -31.70 11.15
C VAL A 139 3.54 -33.06 10.81
N LEU A 140 4.88 -33.17 10.84
CA LEU A 140 5.53 -34.46 10.90
C LEU A 140 5.24 -35.04 12.28
N ASP A 141 4.20 -35.87 12.38
CA ASP A 141 4.00 -36.73 13.54
C ASP A 141 5.21 -37.65 13.61
N THR A 142 6.14 -37.30 14.50
CA THR A 142 7.28 -38.13 14.84
C THR A 142 7.02 -38.70 16.23
N MET A 143 6.26 -39.79 16.29
CA MET A 143 6.27 -40.77 17.39
C MET A 143 5.92 -42.13 16.76
N ALA A 144 6.92 -43.00 16.55
CA ALA A 144 7.44 -43.98 17.51
C ALA A 144 6.49 -45.18 17.68
#